data_AF-A0A7W1XW06-F1
#
_entry.id   AF-A0A7W1XW06-F1
#
_cell.length_a   1.000
_cell.length_b   1.000
_cell.length_c   1.000
_cell.angle_alpha   90.00
_cell.angle_beta   90.00
_cell.angle_gamma   90.00
#
_symmetry.space_group_name_H-M   'P 1'
#
loop_
_entity.id
_entity.type
_entity.pdbx_description
1 polymer ?
#
loop_
_entity_poly.entity_id
_entity_poly.type
_entity_poly.pdbx_seq_one_letter_code
_entity_poly.pdbx_strand_id
1 'polypeptide(L)'
;MGTFHDHMGELHGITVVVRQKDGNTWIGRCHSEDAIEVILHDADQHVVSESDENPVDWLSRARQMGHWPRVSTIRIPRETVSTLVRLSDVNQKGELPES
;
A
#
# COMPACT_ATOMS: atom_id res chain seq x y z
N MET A 1 2.55 -21.53 9.00
CA MET A 1 1.61 -21.50 7.86
C MET A 1 0.29 -20.95 8.37
N GLY A 2 0.07 -19.64 8.23
CA GLY A 2 -1.17 -18.98 8.64
C GLY A 2 -1.98 -18.66 7.39
N THR A 3 -3.06 -19.40 7.17
CA THR A 3 -4.04 -19.10 6.12
C THR A 3 -4.97 -18.01 6.64
N PHE A 4 -4.80 -16.79 6.14
CA PHE A 4 -5.71 -15.68 6.39
C PHE A 4 -6.94 -15.85 5.49
N HIS A 5 -8.02 -16.37 6.07
CA HIS A 5 -9.35 -16.41 5.47
C HIS A 5 -10.36 -16.06 6.57
N ASP A 6 -10.89 -14.84 6.57
CA ASP A 6 -12.25 -14.56 7.04
C ASP A 6 -12.84 -13.27 6.42
N HIS A 7 -13.67 -13.51 5.41
CA HIS A 7 -14.94 -12.88 5.01
C HIS A 7 -15.33 -11.40 5.25
N MET A 8 -14.48 -10.50 5.73
CA MET A 8 -14.64 -9.03 5.58
C MET A 8 -13.28 -8.38 5.84
N GLY A 9 -12.67 -7.82 4.79
CA GLY A 9 -11.29 -7.30 4.72
C GLY A 9 -10.60 -6.97 6.05
N GLU A 10 -9.64 -7.82 6.45
CA GLU A 10 -8.72 -7.60 7.58
C GLU A 10 -7.90 -6.30 7.50
N LEU A 11 -8.03 -5.58 6.39
CA LEU A 11 -7.34 -4.34 6.09
C LEU A 11 -8.29 -3.13 6.10
N HIS A 12 -9.60 -3.34 6.22
CA HIS A 12 -10.58 -2.25 6.20
C HIS A 12 -10.32 -1.26 7.36
N GLY A 13 -10.08 0.00 7.01
CA GLY A 13 -9.75 1.07 7.95
C GLY A 13 -8.27 1.15 8.34
N ILE A 14 -7.42 0.23 7.89
CA ILE A 14 -5.99 0.18 8.17
C ILE A 14 -5.21 0.89 7.06
N THR A 15 -4.13 1.59 7.42
CA THR A 15 -3.18 2.11 6.43
C THR A 15 -2.41 0.95 5.82
N VAL A 16 -2.57 0.76 4.51
CA VAL A 16 -1.91 -0.27 3.73
C VAL A 16 -0.97 0.34 2.71
N VAL A 17 -0.06 -0.51 2.24
CA VAL A 17 0.87 -0.22 1.16
C VAL A 17 0.54 -1.15 0.00
N VAL A 18 0.35 -0.58 -1.17
CA VAL A 18 0.05 -1.29 -2.41
C VAL A 18 1.17 -1.03 -3.41
N ARG A 19 1.98 -2.05 -3.66
CA ARG A 19 3.02 -2.02 -4.70
C ARG A 19 2.44 -2.54 -6.00
N GLN A 20 2.51 -1.73 -7.05
CA GLN A 20 2.14 -2.15 -8.40
C GLN A 20 3.30 -2.85 -9.10
N LYS A 21 2.97 -3.67 -10.10
CA LYS A 21 3.94 -4.39 -10.95
C LYS A 21 4.88 -3.45 -11.73
N ASP A 22 4.40 -2.24 -12.02
CA ASP A 22 5.18 -1.17 -12.67
C ASP A 22 6.22 -0.51 -11.72
N GLY A 23 6.18 -0.84 -10.43
CA GLY A 23 7.07 -0.25 -9.42
C GLY A 23 6.47 0.96 -8.71
N ASN A 24 5.34 1.49 -9.18
CA ASN A 24 4.60 2.53 -8.45
C ASN A 24 4.06 1.98 -7.14
N THR A 25 4.04 2.83 -6.12
CA THR A 25 3.61 2.44 -4.77
C THR A 25 2.57 3.40 -4.25
N TRP A 26 1.54 2.86 -3.62
CA TRP A 26 0.49 3.63 -2.98
C TRP A 26 0.49 3.35 -1.49
N ILE A 27 0.23 4.38 -0.70
CA ILE A 27 -0.05 4.27 0.73
C ILE A 27 -1.39 4.90 0.96
N GLY A 28 -2.29 4.24 1.69
CA GLY A 28 -3.58 4.82 1.99
C GLY A 28 -4.38 3.95 2.94
N ARG A 29 -5.50 4.47 3.41
CA ARG A 29 -6.42 3.71 4.25
C ARG A 29 -7.23 2.77 3.37
N CYS A 30 -7.09 1.47 3.55
CA CYS A 30 -7.85 0.51 2.77
C CYS A 30 -9.34 0.62 3.13
N HIS A 31 -10.17 0.88 2.13
CA HIS A 31 -11.62 0.93 2.26
C HIS A 31 -12.26 -0.41 1.89
N SER A 32 -11.86 -0.99 0.76
CA SER A 32 -12.25 -2.34 0.38
C SER A 32 -11.14 -2.98 -0.44
N GLU A 33 -11.01 -4.29 -0.32
CA GLU A 33 -10.21 -5.11 -1.22
C GLU A 33 -11.11 -6.25 -1.71
N ASP A 34 -11.15 -6.42 -3.02
CA ASP A 34 -11.83 -7.52 -3.68
C ASP A 34 -10.90 -8.15 -4.73
N ALA A 35 -11.35 -9.25 -5.36
CA ALA A 35 -10.60 -9.91 -6.42
C ALA A 35 -10.35 -9.04 -7.67
N ILE A 36 -11.09 -7.93 -7.80
CA ILE A 36 -11.06 -7.04 -8.96
C ILE A 36 -10.21 -5.79 -8.69
N GLU A 37 -10.32 -5.20 -7.49
CA GLU A 37 -9.69 -3.92 -7.19
C GLU A 37 -9.45 -3.72 -5.69
N VAL A 38 -8.56 -2.78 -5.39
CA VAL A 38 -8.26 -2.30 -4.05
C VAL A 38 -8.64 -0.82 -4.01
N ILE A 39 -9.50 -0.45 -3.07
CA ILE A 39 -9.94 0.92 -2.87
C ILE A 39 -9.22 1.51 -1.67
N LEU A 40 -8.50 2.60 -1.89
CA LEU A 40 -7.83 3.34 -0.83
C LEU A 40 -8.44 4.74 -0.68
N HIS A 41 -8.64 5.15 0.57
CA HIS A 41 -8.95 6.53 0.94
C HIS A 41 -7.73 7.23 1.50
N ASP A 42 -7.70 8.57 1.38
CA ASP A 42 -6.60 9.40 1.85
C ASP A 42 -5.26 8.81 1.42
N ALA A 43 -5.11 8.63 0.12
CA ALA A 43 -3.99 7.95 -0.48
C ALA A 43 -2.88 8.93 -0.91
N ASP A 44 -1.65 8.45 -0.81
CA ASP A 44 -0.45 9.07 -1.33
C ASP A 44 0.21 8.11 -2.33
N GLN A 45 0.80 8.68 -3.38
CA GLN A 45 1.39 7.93 -4.48
C GLN A 45 2.87 8.26 -4.59
N HIS A 46 3.66 7.21 -4.71
CA HIS A 46 5.04 7.27 -5.15
C HIS A 46 5.15 6.70 -6.56
N VAL A 47 5.46 7.58 -7.51
CA VAL A 47 5.68 7.23 -8.91
C VAL A 47 7.17 7.11 -9.15
N VAL A 48 7.63 5.91 -9.51
CA VAL A 48 9.07 5.62 -9.66
C VAL A 48 9.71 6.45 -10.78
N SER A 49 8.95 6.76 -11.83
CA SER A 49 9.41 7.55 -12.97
C SER A 49 9.50 9.06 -12.69
N GLU A 50 8.80 9.55 -11.66
CA GLU A 50 8.74 10.98 -11.32
C GLU A 50 9.49 11.32 -10.03
N SER A 51 9.91 10.30 -9.28
CA SER A 51 10.57 10.46 -7.98
C SER A 51 12.02 9.99 -8.06
N ASP A 52 12.96 10.88 -7.73
CA ASP A 52 14.37 10.51 -7.52
C ASP A 52 14.59 9.73 -6.20
N GLU A 53 13.59 9.72 -5.31
CA GLU A 53 13.60 8.98 -4.05
C GLU A 53 13.29 7.49 -4.29
N ASN A 54 13.98 6.61 -3.56
CA ASN A 54 13.65 5.18 -3.61
C ASN A 54 12.34 4.92 -2.87
N PRO A 55 11.45 4.05 -3.39
CA PRO A 55 10.20 3.69 -2.71
C PRO A 55 10.40 3.12 -1.29
N VAL A 56 11.54 2.48 -1.02
CA VAL A 56 11.89 1.95 0.30
C VAL A 56 12.12 3.10 1.30
N ASP A 57 12.91 4.11 0.93
CA ASP A 57 13.13 5.31 1.76
C ASP A 57 11.82 6.07 1.99
N TRP A 58 11.03 6.22 0.93
CA TRP A 58 9.70 6.84 1.00
C TRP A 58 8.79 6.12 2.01
N LEU A 59 8.74 4.78 1.95
CA LEU A 59 7.95 3.95 2.86
C LEU A 59 8.44 4.02 4.30
N SER A 60 9.77 4.01 4.51
CA SER A 60 10.36 4.16 5.83
C SER A 60 9.96 5.50 6.47
N ARG A 61 10.00 6.58 5.69
CA ARG A 61 9.56 7.91 6.13
C ARG A 61 8.06 7.93 6.41
N ALA A 62 7.26 7.35 5.53
CA ALA A 62 5.81 7.30 5.70
C ALA A 62 5.39 6.54 6.96
N ARG A 63 6.11 5.46 7.31
CA ARG A 63 5.90 4.71 8.55
C ARG A 63 6.23 5.54 9.79
N GLN A 64 7.30 6.34 9.75
CA GLN A 64 7.76 7.11 10.91
C GLN A 64 6.98 8.40 11.14
N MET A 65 6.64 9.11 10.05
CA MET A 65 6.06 10.45 10.11
C MET A 65 4.57 10.49 9.71
N GLY A 66 4.01 9.38 9.21
CA GLY A 66 2.73 9.34 8.51
C GLY A 66 2.91 9.57 7.00
N HIS A 67 1.85 9.43 6.21
CA HIS A 67 1.85 9.77 4.78
C HIS A 67 1.08 11.07 4.54
N TRP A 68 1.31 11.71 3.38
CA TRP A 68 0.67 12.97 3.02
C TRP A 68 -0.39 12.70 1.96
N PRO A 69 -1.66 12.48 2.33
CA PRO A 69 -2.68 12.12 1.37
C PRO A 69 -2.89 13.24 0.34
N ARG A 70 -2.55 12.96 -0.93
CA ARG A 70 -2.77 13.87 -2.06
C ARG A 70 -4.01 13.47 -2.87
N VAL A 71 -4.49 12.24 -2.69
CA VAL A 71 -5.61 11.65 -3.41
C VAL A 71 -6.67 11.21 -2.43
N SER A 72 -7.87 11.79 -2.47
CA SER A 72 -8.93 11.45 -1.51
C SER A 72 -9.42 10.00 -1.64
N THR A 73 -9.53 9.50 -2.86
CA THR A 73 -9.95 8.12 -3.14
C THR A 73 -9.32 7.64 -4.42
N ILE A 74 -8.75 6.44 -4.40
CA ILE A 74 -8.19 5.77 -5.57
C ILE A 74 -8.66 4.32 -5.62
N ARG A 75 -8.88 3.84 -6.85
CA ARG A 75 -9.23 2.45 -7.16
C ARG A 75 -8.09 1.85 -7.96
N ILE A 76 -7.41 0.88 -7.36
CA ILE A 76 -6.23 0.23 -7.94
C ILE A 76 -6.68 -1.15 -8.45
N PRO A 77 -6.57 -1.44 -9.76
CA PRO A 77 -6.95 -2.74 -10.29
C PRO A 77 -6.09 -3.85 -9.69
N ARG A 78 -6.71 -4.91 -9.16
CA ARG A 78 -6.02 -6.01 -8.46
C ARG A 78 -5.01 -6.70 -9.36
N GLU A 79 -5.27 -6.74 -10.66
CA GLU A 79 -4.34 -7.27 -11.67
C GLU A 79 -2.99 -6.52 -11.74
N THR A 80 -2.97 -5.22 -11.38
CA THR A 80 -1.76 -4.39 -11.38
C THR A 80 -1.00 -4.48 -10.07
N VAL A 81 -1.64 -4.99 -9.01
CA VAL A 81 -1.06 -5.11 -7.68
C VAL A 81 -0.08 -6.28 -7.66
N SER A 82 1.16 -5.99 -7.30
CA SER A 82 2.19 -6.99 -7.03
C SER A 82 2.17 -7.43 -5.57
N THR A 83 2.05 -6.47 -4.65
CA THR A 83 2.12 -6.73 -3.20
C THR A 83 1.17 -5.79 -2.49
N LEU A 84 0.49 -6.31 -1.46
CA LEU A 84 -0.44 -5.55 -0.64
C LEU A 84 -0.26 -5.97 0.82
N VAL A 85 0.20 -5.04 1.65
CA VAL A 85 0.57 -5.29 3.04
C VAL A 85 0.15 -4.13 3.94
N ARG A 86 0.07 -4.37 5.24
CA ARG A 86 -0.17 -3.31 6.23
C ARG A 86 1.07 -2.43 6.33
N LEU A 87 0.92 -1.12 6.45
CA LEU A 87 2.05 -0.22 6.68
C LEU A 87 2.83 -0.59 7.96
N SER A 88 2.14 -1.12 8.97
CA SER A 88 2.77 -1.63 10.20
C SER A 88 3.67 -2.84 10.00
N ASP A 89 3.46 -3.61 8.92
CA ASP A 89 4.21 -4.83 8.61
C ASP A 89 5.48 -4.54 7.79
N VAL A 90 5.49 -3.44 7.02
CA VAL A 90 6.67 -2.91 6.33
C VAL A 90 7.78 -2.72 7.35
N ASN A 91 8.96 -3.30 7.13
CA ASN A 91 10.06 -3.25 8.10
C ASN A 91 10.52 -1.80 8.41
N GLN A 92 11.27 -1.58 9.49
CA GLN A 92 11.81 -0.25 9.85
C GLN A 92 12.65 0.39 8.74
N LYS A 93 13.19 -0.42 7.84
CA LYS A 93 13.95 0.04 6.66
C LYS A 93 13.05 0.45 5.49
N GLY A 94 11.73 0.27 5.56
CA GLY A 94 10.82 0.50 4.44
C GLY A 94 10.73 -0.68 3.45
N GLU A 95 11.34 -1.81 3.78
CA GLU A 95 11.31 -3.04 2.99
C GLU A 95 9.96 -3.73 3.17
N LEU A 96 9.35 -4.12 2.06
CA LEU A 96 8.14 -4.94 2.08
C LEU A 96 8.52 -6.38 2.49
N PRO A 97 7.70 -7.05 3.31
CA PRO A 97 7.93 -8.46 3.65
C PRO A 97 7.94 -9.32 2.38
N GLU A 98 8.87 -10.27 2.31
CA GLU A 98 8.79 -11.36 1.32
C GLU A 98 7.54 -12.19 1.66
N SER A 99 6.56 -12.23 0.75
CA SER A 99 5.31 -13.00 0.92
C SER A 99 5.54 -14.50 0.86
#